data_AF-A0A6V2MJA5-F1
#
_entry.id   AF-A0A6V2MJA5-F1
#
_cell.length_a   1.000
_cell.length_b   1.000
_cell.length_c   1.000
_cell.angle_alpha   90.00
_cell.angle_beta   90.00
_cell.angle_gamma   90.00
#
_symmetry.space_group_name_H-M   'P 1'
#
loop_
_entity.id
_entity.type
_entity.pdbx_description
1 polymer ?
#
loop_
_entity_poly.entity_id
_entity_poly.type
_entity_poly.pdbx_seq_one_letter_code
_entity_poly.pdbx_strand_id
1 'polypeptide(L)'
;MYGEKEDPPIVKLAAKGDLNGVKKCIDQQGDKCIDSCGTWTETEWKCGGYEKSWDWNKDTALLAAVRHKHFHIVKYLIDHHLPNPFHRSCLQEDKHDDVMSLAKEKDCIEIAEYIANALYDESCRCRVPPLFDLIAHDISKNQKLYSAALNSLPETVRNELNNHKVKKVRTGDFEYYSLPSFYKKLGEMFMGQTNKENYNPQKAAFWLSLSIKDEEIPDCASYSFESWRPEETLKSLQQLRDACPQNDEVVNILSQVLPQLETRYKMWCESKEEIKAKEKKRDEERRAKEEKERAERKAKEEKERAERKAKEEKERAEKEKKQATIDADFKLIRDAEVRRCNAINGGTKVISGDCLNYCSRSSWDYCTYYHPGNDLPPHCMFGASCRYKESCRFNHLPRKPASLSSSQYGTSHGIRHYGFGYKQNCTCNDNDCSYDDSDDDYRDCGYGCDESDDEYDDYCYAY
;
A
#
# COMPACT_ATOMS: atom_id res chain seq x y z
N MET A 1 20.52 17.63 23.94
CA MET A 1 19.98 16.99 22.73
C MET A 1 20.66 15.65 22.56
N TYR A 2 20.01 14.60 23.04
CA TYR A 2 20.48 13.23 22.89
C TYR A 2 19.79 12.65 21.66
N GLY A 3 20.55 12.20 20.65
CA GLY A 3 19.99 11.50 19.48
C GLY A 3 19.23 12.37 18.47
N GLU A 4 19.94 13.13 17.64
CA GLU A 4 19.34 13.69 16.43
C GLU A 4 19.58 12.72 15.27
N LYS A 5 18.50 12.18 14.69
CA LYS A 5 18.58 11.44 13.43
C LYS A 5 18.56 12.45 12.29
N GLU A 6 19.59 12.39 11.45
CA GLU A 6 19.69 13.25 10.28
C GLU A 6 18.52 13.04 9.31
N ASP A 7 18.14 14.11 8.62
CA ASP A 7 17.13 14.02 7.57
C ASP A 7 17.61 13.10 6.43
N PRO A 8 16.71 12.23 5.91
CA PRO A 8 17.05 11.34 4.82
C PRO A 8 17.37 12.15 3.55
N PRO A 9 18.17 11.58 2.61
CA PRO A 9 18.62 12.31 1.41
C PRO A 9 17.49 12.94 0.60
N ILE A 10 16.35 12.25 0.48
CA ILE A 10 15.18 12.75 -0.26
C ILE A 10 14.61 14.05 0.33
N VAL A 11 14.58 14.20 1.66
CA VAL A 11 14.14 15.42 2.35
C VAL A 11 15.10 16.57 2.06
N LYS A 12 16.41 16.31 2.15
CA LYS A 12 17.46 17.29 1.82
C LYS A 12 17.38 17.75 0.36
N LEU A 13 17.04 16.86 -0.58
CA LEU A 13 16.89 17.17 -2.00
C LEU A 13 15.59 17.93 -2.28
N ALA A 14 14.49 17.54 -1.63
CA ALA A 14 13.21 18.24 -1.71
C ALA A 14 13.30 19.68 -1.19
N ALA A 15 13.97 19.89 -0.05
CA ALA A 15 14.23 21.23 0.48
C ALA A 15 15.04 22.12 -0.48
N LYS A 16 15.96 21.52 -1.24
CA LYS A 16 16.78 22.22 -2.25
C LYS A 16 16.04 22.51 -3.56
N GLY A 17 14.88 21.91 -3.80
CA GLY A 17 14.18 22.04 -5.09
C GLY A 17 14.74 21.14 -6.20
N ASP A 18 15.59 20.15 -5.89
CA ASP A 18 16.18 19.22 -6.86
C ASP A 18 15.25 18.05 -7.17
N LEU A 19 14.34 18.26 -8.11
CA LEU A 19 13.38 17.25 -8.58
C LEU A 19 14.08 16.00 -9.14
N ASN A 20 15.20 16.14 -9.85
CA ASN A 20 15.90 14.99 -10.44
C ASN A 20 16.56 14.14 -9.36
N GLY A 21 17.12 14.78 -8.33
CA GLY A 21 17.61 14.11 -7.14
C GLY A 21 16.50 13.33 -6.41
N VAL A 22 15.34 13.96 -6.22
CA VAL A 22 14.16 13.30 -5.60
C VAL A 22 13.74 12.07 -6.39
N LYS A 23 13.60 12.18 -7.72
CA LYS A 23 13.29 11.03 -8.61
C LYS A 23 14.28 9.89 -8.45
N LYS A 24 15.58 10.20 -8.51
CA LYS A 24 16.64 9.21 -8.36
C LYS A 24 16.60 8.51 -7.00
N CYS A 25 16.29 9.23 -5.92
CA CYS A 25 16.13 8.63 -4.60
C CYS A 25 14.97 7.64 -4.55
N ILE A 26 13.83 7.99 -5.16
CA ILE A 26 12.65 7.11 -5.21
C ILE A 26 12.93 5.90 -6.10
N ASP A 27 13.57 6.06 -7.25
CA ASP A 27 13.97 4.95 -8.13
C ASP A 27 14.89 3.94 -7.42
N GLN A 28 15.75 4.42 -6.51
CA GLN A 28 16.72 3.60 -5.80
C GLN A 28 16.16 2.91 -4.55
N GLN A 29 15.25 3.57 -3.83
CA GLN A 29 14.77 3.11 -2.51
C GLN A 29 13.29 2.69 -2.51
N GLY A 30 12.59 2.91 -3.63
CA GLY A 30 11.14 2.72 -3.76
C GLY A 30 10.33 3.77 -2.97
N ASP A 31 9.01 3.61 -2.98
CA ASP A 31 8.08 4.55 -2.34
C ASP A 31 8.25 4.64 -0.82
N LYS A 32 8.89 3.64 -0.19
CA LYS A 32 9.16 3.61 1.26
C LYS A 32 10.00 4.80 1.75
N CYS A 33 10.77 5.45 0.88
CA CYS A 33 11.59 6.60 1.28
C CYS A 33 10.80 7.92 1.36
N ILE A 34 9.59 7.99 0.80
CA ILE A 34 8.85 9.24 0.62
C ILE A 34 8.34 9.78 1.95
N ASP A 35 7.83 8.90 2.81
CA ASP A 35 7.38 9.23 4.16
C ASP A 35 8.50 9.15 5.21
N SER A 36 9.75 8.89 4.78
CA SER A 36 10.88 8.89 5.69
C SER A 36 11.22 10.31 6.15
N CYS A 37 11.47 10.47 7.44
CA CYS A 37 11.86 11.74 8.06
C CYS A 37 12.99 11.53 9.08
N GLY A 38 13.71 12.61 9.40
CA GLY A 38 14.59 12.64 10.56
C GLY A 38 13.78 12.71 11.86
N THR A 39 14.43 12.49 12.98
CA THR A 39 13.84 12.62 14.32
C THR A 39 14.78 13.38 15.23
N TRP A 40 14.25 14.00 16.27
CA TRP A 40 15.05 14.57 17.34
C TRP A 40 14.36 14.33 18.68
N THR A 41 15.15 14.10 19.73
CA THR A 41 14.64 13.86 21.07
C THR A 41 14.79 15.11 21.93
N GLU A 42 13.67 15.58 22.47
CA GLU A 42 13.64 16.58 23.53
C GLU A 42 13.75 15.89 24.88
N THR A 43 14.54 16.46 25.79
CA THR A 43 14.74 15.95 27.14
C THR A 43 14.54 17.07 28.15
N GLU A 44 13.61 16.90 29.08
CA GLU A 44 13.32 17.88 30.13
C GLU A 44 13.45 17.23 31.51
N TRP A 45 14.12 17.93 32.43
CA TRP A 45 14.23 17.51 33.82
C TRP A 45 12.99 17.95 34.60
N LYS A 46 12.25 17.01 35.18
CA LYS A 46 11.06 17.31 35.99
C LYS A 46 11.40 17.46 37.47
N CYS A 47 10.61 18.25 38.20
CA CYS A 47 10.78 18.51 39.65
C CYS A 47 10.71 17.27 40.56
N GLY A 48 10.50 16.06 40.02
CA GLY A 48 10.57 14.78 40.72
C GLY A 48 11.92 14.06 40.62
N GLY A 49 12.94 14.68 40.01
CA GLY A 49 14.28 14.08 39.86
C GLY A 49 14.38 13.01 38.78
N TYR A 50 13.47 13.01 37.81
CA TYR A 50 13.52 12.14 36.63
C TYR A 50 13.56 12.98 35.35
N GLU A 51 14.21 12.43 34.33
CA GLU A 51 14.26 12.97 32.97
C GLU A 51 13.08 12.43 32.17
N LYS A 52 12.35 13.31 31.48
CA LYS A 52 11.32 12.91 30.54
C LYS A 52 11.80 13.24 29.14
N SER A 53 11.67 12.29 28.22
CA SER A 53 12.04 12.47 26.82
C SER A 53 10.82 12.36 25.90
N TRP A 54 10.85 13.12 24.81
CA TRP A 54 9.87 13.05 23.73
C TRP A 54 10.60 12.97 22.40
N ASP A 55 10.17 12.04 21.55
CA ASP A 55 10.70 11.92 20.19
C ASP A 55 9.79 12.67 19.22
N TRP A 56 10.40 13.57 18.46
CA TRP A 56 9.73 14.43 17.51
C TRP A 56 10.13 14.07 16.09
N ASN A 57 9.15 14.02 15.18
CA ASN A 57 9.38 13.81 13.76
C ASN A 57 9.69 15.14 13.06
N LYS A 58 10.67 15.14 12.18
CA LYS A 58 10.98 16.28 11.31
C LYS A 58 10.11 16.26 10.04
N ASP A 59 10.45 17.13 9.09
CA ASP A 59 9.80 17.20 7.78
C ASP A 59 10.01 15.91 6.98
N THR A 60 8.95 15.46 6.30
CA THR A 60 9.03 14.52 5.16
C THR A 60 9.41 15.28 3.88
N ALA A 61 9.65 14.55 2.78
CA ALA A 61 9.98 15.19 1.50
C ALA A 61 8.88 16.17 1.04
N LEU A 62 7.61 15.82 1.27
CA LEU A 62 6.47 16.67 0.97
C LEU A 62 6.47 17.95 1.81
N LEU A 63 6.59 17.84 3.14
CA LEU A 63 6.61 19.00 4.03
C LEU A 63 7.79 19.93 3.75
N ALA A 64 8.98 19.37 3.50
CA ALA A 64 10.16 20.15 3.12
C ALA A 64 9.93 20.92 1.80
N ALA A 65 9.33 20.27 0.79
CA ALA A 65 9.00 20.93 -0.47
C ALA A 65 8.00 22.08 -0.27
N VAL A 66 6.96 21.88 0.55
CA VAL A 66 5.97 22.93 0.89
C VAL A 66 6.61 24.07 1.67
N ARG A 67 7.43 23.78 2.68
CA ARG A 67 8.13 24.77 3.51
C ARG A 67 8.99 25.71 2.68
N HIS A 68 9.60 25.18 1.62
CA HIS A 68 10.47 25.91 0.70
C HIS A 68 9.78 26.34 -0.61
N LYS A 69 8.46 26.21 -0.71
CA LYS A 69 7.63 26.66 -1.85
C LYS A 69 7.98 26.00 -3.19
N HIS A 70 8.47 24.76 -3.18
CA HIS A 70 8.84 24.01 -4.40
C HIS A 70 7.63 23.28 -5.01
N PHE A 71 6.72 24.04 -5.62
CA PHE A 71 5.45 23.51 -6.16
C PHE A 71 5.63 22.33 -7.13
N HIS A 72 6.66 22.35 -7.99
CA HIS A 72 6.94 21.27 -8.93
C HIS A 72 7.28 19.94 -8.26
N ILE A 73 7.92 19.97 -7.08
CA ILE A 73 8.20 18.76 -6.29
C ILE A 73 6.93 18.29 -5.58
N VAL A 74 6.16 19.21 -4.99
CA VAL A 74 4.87 18.89 -4.36
C VAL A 74 3.96 18.17 -5.36
N LYS A 75 3.82 18.74 -6.56
CA LYS A 75 3.06 18.16 -7.66
C LYS A 75 3.56 16.76 -8.01
N TYR A 76 4.87 16.61 -8.23
CA TYR A 76 5.45 15.31 -8.58
C TYR A 76 5.22 14.23 -7.51
N LEU A 77 5.41 14.58 -6.22
CA LEU A 77 5.23 13.64 -5.12
C LEU A 77 3.77 13.17 -5.03
N ILE A 78 2.82 14.11 -5.09
CA ILE A 78 1.39 13.83 -5.02
C ILE A 78 0.92 13.01 -6.23
N ASP A 79 1.26 13.41 -7.45
CA ASP A 79 0.73 12.78 -8.67
C ASP A 79 1.19 11.34 -8.88
N HIS A 80 2.37 10.99 -8.36
CA HIS A 80 3.02 9.72 -8.69
C HIS A 80 3.11 8.73 -7.53
N HIS A 81 3.07 9.20 -6.27
CA HIS A 81 3.45 8.34 -5.15
C HIS A 81 2.54 8.44 -3.92
N LEU A 82 1.53 9.32 -3.92
CA LEU A 82 0.54 9.45 -2.83
C LEU A 82 1.18 9.51 -1.42
N PRO A 83 2.09 10.48 -1.16
CA PRO A 83 2.72 10.66 0.15
C PRO A 83 1.68 10.87 1.25
N ASN A 84 1.97 10.48 2.49
CA ASN A 84 1.06 10.70 3.61
C ASN A 84 0.87 12.21 3.89
N PRO A 85 -0.31 12.78 3.59
CA PRO A 85 -0.56 14.22 3.73
C PRO A 85 -0.82 14.62 5.19
N PHE A 86 -1.01 13.63 6.08
CA PHE A 86 -1.33 13.82 7.49
C PHE A 86 -0.10 13.74 8.40
N HIS A 87 1.10 13.54 7.84
CA HIS A 87 2.33 13.59 8.62
C HIS A 87 2.46 14.96 9.30
N ARG A 88 2.76 14.95 10.60
CA ARG A 88 2.97 16.17 11.39
C ARG A 88 4.45 16.33 11.68
N SER A 89 5.03 17.42 11.20
CA SER A 89 6.41 17.80 11.51
C SER A 89 6.43 18.68 12.75
N CYS A 90 7.46 18.47 13.57
CA CYS A 90 7.75 19.24 14.77
C CYS A 90 9.22 19.67 14.70
N LEU A 91 9.49 20.80 14.04
CA LEU A 91 10.86 21.36 13.97
C LEU A 91 11.20 22.25 15.18
N GLN A 92 10.19 22.62 15.96
CA GLN A 92 10.29 23.45 17.16
C GLN A 92 9.43 22.81 18.24
N GLU A 93 9.86 22.95 19.50
CA GLU A 93 9.12 22.48 20.67
C GLU A 93 7.64 22.92 20.60
N ASP A 94 6.73 21.96 20.78
CA ASP A 94 5.27 22.14 20.76
C ASP A 94 4.66 22.80 19.50
N LYS A 95 5.40 22.93 18.39
CA LYS A 95 4.86 23.43 17.12
C LYS A 95 4.69 22.30 16.11
N HIS A 96 3.44 21.92 15.88
CA HIS A 96 3.08 20.91 14.87
C HIS A 96 2.60 21.55 13.57
N ASP A 97 3.37 21.32 12.51
CA ASP A 97 3.00 21.71 11.15
C ASP A 97 2.48 20.48 10.40
N ASP A 98 1.28 20.58 9.83
CA ASP A 98 0.79 19.66 8.81
C ASP A 98 0.93 20.31 7.43
N VAL A 99 0.78 19.54 6.35
CA VAL A 99 1.07 20.04 4.99
C VAL A 99 0.16 21.22 4.63
N MET A 100 -1.09 21.21 5.07
CA MET A 100 -2.10 22.22 4.74
C MET A 100 -1.93 23.49 5.59
N SER A 101 -1.69 23.35 6.89
CA SER A 101 -1.42 24.46 7.81
C SER A 101 -0.12 25.17 7.42
N LEU A 102 0.90 24.41 7.04
CA LEU A 102 2.17 24.96 6.56
C LEU A 102 2.03 25.70 5.23
N ALA A 103 1.28 25.16 4.25
CA ALA A 103 1.03 25.83 2.99
C ALA A 103 0.31 27.18 3.17
N LYS A 104 -0.65 27.24 4.11
CA LYS A 104 -1.35 28.47 4.50
C LYS A 104 -0.43 29.45 5.22
N GLU A 105 0.37 28.99 6.20
CA GLU A 105 1.33 29.82 6.92
C GLU A 105 2.36 30.47 5.97
N LYS A 106 2.78 29.73 4.93
CA LYS A 106 3.73 30.21 3.92
C LYS A 106 3.10 31.05 2.81
N ASP A 107 1.80 31.31 2.84
CA ASP A 107 1.07 32.04 1.81
C ASP A 107 1.30 31.43 0.40
N CYS A 108 1.18 30.11 0.31
CA CYS A 108 1.34 29.35 -0.93
C CYS A 108 -0.01 28.80 -1.37
N ILE A 109 -0.89 29.70 -1.83
CA ILE A 109 -2.27 29.39 -2.20
C ILE A 109 -2.31 28.28 -3.26
N GLU A 110 -1.44 28.35 -4.29
CA GLU A 110 -1.37 27.34 -5.35
C GLU A 110 -1.06 25.93 -4.81
N ILE A 111 -0.12 25.82 -3.85
CA ILE A 111 0.22 24.55 -3.19
C ILE A 111 -0.97 24.06 -2.36
N ALA A 112 -1.60 24.94 -1.58
CA ALA A 112 -2.71 24.58 -0.71
C ALA A 112 -3.93 24.11 -1.51
N GLU A 113 -4.28 24.81 -2.59
CA GLU A 113 -5.36 24.42 -3.51
C GLU A 113 -5.05 23.08 -4.17
N TYR A 114 -3.81 22.88 -4.62
CA TYR A 114 -3.40 21.63 -5.25
C TYR A 114 -3.54 20.44 -4.31
N ILE A 115 -3.02 20.57 -3.08
CA ILE A 115 -3.13 19.52 -2.07
C ILE A 115 -4.59 19.28 -1.73
N ALA A 116 -5.40 20.32 -1.53
CA ALA A 116 -6.81 20.17 -1.22
C ALA A 116 -7.52 19.36 -2.31
N ASN A 117 -7.31 19.72 -3.59
CA ASN A 117 -7.91 19.02 -4.72
C ASN A 117 -7.45 17.56 -4.83
N ALA A 118 -6.16 17.28 -4.61
CA ALA A 118 -5.64 15.92 -4.61
C ALA A 118 -6.26 15.05 -3.49
N LEU A 119 -6.41 15.61 -2.29
CA LEU A 119 -7.07 14.92 -1.16
C LEU A 119 -8.57 14.72 -1.39
N TYR A 120 -9.22 15.62 -2.13
CA TYR A 120 -10.62 15.45 -2.50
C TYR A 120 -10.83 14.34 -3.53
N ASP A 121 -9.93 14.21 -4.51
CA ASP A 121 -10.02 13.16 -5.53
C ASP A 121 -9.89 11.77 -4.89
N GLU A 122 -8.96 11.62 -3.94
CA GLU A 122 -8.79 10.37 -3.17
C GLU A 122 -9.96 10.06 -2.23
N SER A 123 -10.59 11.08 -1.64
CA SER A 123 -11.69 10.93 -0.67
C SER A 123 -13.08 10.85 -1.31
N CYS A 124 -13.19 10.86 -2.64
CA CYS A 124 -14.45 10.62 -3.37
C CYS A 124 -14.88 9.14 -3.43
N ARG A 125 -14.71 8.44 -2.30
CA ARG A 125 -15.75 7.56 -1.76
C ARG A 125 -16.37 8.27 -0.55
N CYS A 126 -17.34 9.13 -0.85
CA CYS A 126 -18.34 9.68 0.07
C CYS A 126 -17.84 10.38 1.36
N ARG A 127 -17.43 11.66 1.25
CA ARG A 127 -17.66 12.70 2.28
C ARG A 127 -17.65 14.11 1.66
N VAL A 128 -18.65 14.92 2.04
CA VAL A 128 -18.95 16.28 1.55
C VAL A 128 -17.90 17.30 2.07
N PRO A 129 -17.50 18.33 1.29
CA PRO A 129 -16.27 19.10 1.52
C PRO A 129 -16.38 20.33 2.45
N PRO A 130 -15.26 20.79 3.06
CA PRO A 130 -15.06 22.14 3.62
C PRO A 130 -14.91 23.27 2.58
N LEU A 131 -15.36 23.07 1.33
CA LEU A 131 -15.42 24.09 0.27
C LEU A 131 -16.27 25.32 0.67
N PHE A 132 -17.21 25.11 1.61
CA PHE A 132 -18.06 26.18 2.16
C PHE A 132 -17.26 27.29 2.84
N ASP A 133 -16.12 26.98 3.48
CA ASP A 133 -15.30 27.99 4.16
C ASP A 133 -14.47 28.83 3.18
N LEU A 134 -14.04 28.25 2.05
CA LEU A 134 -13.35 28.98 0.97
C LEU A 134 -14.31 29.90 0.20
N ILE A 135 -15.50 29.41 -0.15
CA ILE A 135 -16.53 30.19 -0.85
C ILE A 135 -17.07 31.31 0.07
N ALA A 136 -17.26 31.03 1.36
CA ALA A 136 -17.66 32.05 2.33
C ALA A 136 -16.60 33.17 2.48
N HIS A 137 -15.32 32.81 2.39
CA HIS A 137 -14.22 33.77 2.43
C HIS A 137 -14.19 34.68 1.18
N ASP A 138 -14.43 34.13 -0.02
CA ASP A 138 -14.46 34.92 -1.26
C ASP A 138 -15.72 35.78 -1.43
N ILE A 139 -16.90 35.27 -1.02
CA ILE A 139 -18.14 36.07 -1.00
C ILE A 139 -18.00 37.24 -0.01
N SER A 140 -17.32 37.04 1.12
CA SER A 140 -17.07 38.12 2.09
C SER A 140 -16.19 39.25 1.55
N LYS A 141 -15.35 38.97 0.55
CA LYS A 141 -14.48 39.97 -0.10
C LYS A 141 -15.16 40.68 -1.27
N ASN A 142 -16.28 40.17 -1.81
CA ASN A 142 -16.91 40.71 -3.01
C ASN A 142 -18.09 41.66 -2.70
N GLN A 143 -17.74 42.84 -2.18
CA GLN A 143 -18.66 43.89 -1.69
C GLN A 143 -19.77 44.27 -2.71
N LYS A 144 -19.48 44.21 -4.01
CA LYS A 144 -20.42 44.58 -5.09
C LYS A 144 -21.57 43.60 -5.25
N LEU A 145 -21.31 42.29 -5.12
CA LEU A 145 -22.35 41.26 -5.24
C LEU A 145 -23.30 41.28 -4.03
N TYR A 146 -22.74 41.46 -2.83
CA TYR A 146 -23.52 41.56 -1.60
C TYR A 146 -24.44 42.79 -1.58
N SER A 147 -23.93 43.95 -2.01
CA SER A 147 -24.73 45.18 -2.08
C SER A 147 -25.77 45.16 -3.21
N ALA A 148 -25.48 44.54 -4.35
CA ALA A 148 -26.48 44.32 -5.40
C ALA A 148 -27.66 43.45 -4.93
N ALA A 149 -27.37 42.36 -4.22
CA ALA A 149 -28.40 41.45 -3.67
C ALA A 149 -29.27 42.12 -2.58
N LEU A 150 -28.69 42.97 -1.74
CA LEU A 150 -29.43 43.76 -0.74
C LEU A 150 -30.34 44.83 -1.39
N ASN A 151 -29.88 45.42 -2.49
CA ASN A 151 -30.62 46.44 -3.22
C ASN A 151 -31.74 45.87 -4.10
N SER A 152 -31.72 44.58 -4.43
CA SER A 152 -32.82 43.90 -5.14
C SER A 152 -33.96 43.44 -4.22
N LEU A 153 -33.80 43.50 -2.89
CA LEU A 153 -34.87 43.15 -1.95
C LEU A 153 -35.95 44.25 -1.89
N PRO A 154 -37.24 43.90 -1.67
CA PRO A 154 -38.29 44.85 -1.42
C PRO A 154 -37.95 45.80 -0.26
N GLU A 155 -38.35 47.07 -0.37
CA GLU A 155 -37.95 48.13 0.56
C GLU A 155 -38.38 47.84 2.01
N THR A 156 -39.53 47.18 2.21
CA THR A 156 -40.00 46.69 3.50
C THR A 156 -39.05 45.67 4.13
N VAL A 157 -38.55 44.72 3.32
CA VAL A 157 -37.60 43.68 3.77
C VAL A 157 -36.24 44.28 4.10
N ARG A 158 -35.77 45.21 3.25
CA ARG A 158 -34.52 45.94 3.46
C ARG A 158 -34.57 46.78 4.74
N ASN A 159 -35.71 47.43 5.02
CA ASN A 159 -35.91 48.24 6.21
C ASN A 159 -35.97 47.39 7.49
N GLU A 160 -36.61 46.21 7.46
CA GLU A 160 -36.59 45.29 8.61
C GLU A 160 -35.19 44.69 8.88
N LEU A 161 -34.44 44.34 7.83
CA LEU A 161 -33.05 43.87 7.96
C LEU A 161 -32.13 44.95 8.55
N ASN A 162 -32.37 46.23 8.22
CA ASN A 162 -31.63 47.35 8.78
C ASN A 162 -32.04 47.67 10.24
N ASN A 163 -33.31 47.43 10.61
CA ASN A 163 -33.85 47.72 11.94
C ASN A 163 -33.56 46.63 12.98
N HIS A 164 -33.51 45.38 12.57
CA HIS A 164 -33.07 44.30 13.43
C HIS A 164 -31.55 44.31 13.50
N LYS A 165 -30.97 44.45 14.70
CA LYS A 165 -29.53 44.44 14.99
C LYS A 165 -28.86 43.10 14.60
N VAL A 166 -28.85 42.74 13.32
CA VAL A 166 -28.10 41.60 12.79
C VAL A 166 -26.65 41.85 13.13
N LYS A 167 -26.03 40.90 13.85
CA LYS A 167 -24.71 41.07 14.46
C LYS A 167 -23.70 41.39 13.35
N LYS A 168 -23.24 42.64 13.33
CA LYS A 168 -22.18 43.10 12.45
C LYS A 168 -20.85 42.59 12.98
N VAL A 169 -20.09 41.89 12.13
CA VAL A 169 -18.71 41.47 12.40
C VAL A 169 -17.81 42.48 11.70
N ARG A 170 -16.83 43.00 12.44
CA ARG A 170 -15.90 44.01 11.94
C ARG A 170 -14.54 43.37 11.72
N THR A 171 -14.00 43.48 10.51
CA THR A 171 -12.67 42.99 10.13
C THR A 171 -11.96 44.11 9.36
N GLY A 172 -10.99 44.77 10.01
CA GLY A 172 -10.39 46.00 9.51
C GLY A 172 -11.38 47.17 9.47
N ASP A 173 -11.35 47.95 8.39
CA ASP A 173 -12.23 49.11 8.18
C ASP A 173 -13.67 48.74 7.75
N PHE A 174 -13.98 47.45 7.64
CA PHE A 174 -15.23 46.98 7.04
C PHE A 174 -16.19 46.37 8.07
N GLU A 175 -17.49 46.62 7.87
CA GLU A 175 -18.59 46.01 8.62
C GLU A 175 -19.37 45.04 7.72
N TYR A 176 -19.49 43.77 8.13
CA TYR A 176 -20.29 42.75 7.43
C TYR A 176 -21.33 42.14 8.36
N TYR A 177 -22.48 41.72 7.82
CA TYR A 177 -23.46 40.93 8.58
C TYR A 177 -23.05 39.46 8.57
N SER A 178 -23.16 38.74 9.71
CA SER A 178 -22.89 37.30 9.68
C SER A 178 -23.93 36.59 8.78
N LEU A 179 -23.47 35.93 7.71
CA LEU A 179 -24.28 35.22 6.72
C LEU A 179 -25.33 34.28 7.36
N PRO A 180 -25.01 33.49 8.42
CA PRO A 180 -26.01 32.65 9.09
C PRO A 180 -27.17 33.44 9.71
N SER A 181 -26.92 34.64 10.23
CA SER A 181 -27.95 35.49 10.85
C SER A 181 -28.84 36.16 9.80
N PHE A 182 -28.25 36.57 8.66
CA PHE A 182 -28.95 37.16 7.53
C PHE A 182 -29.93 36.15 6.89
N TYR A 183 -29.45 34.95 6.56
CA TYR A 183 -30.30 33.91 5.96
C TYR A 183 -31.40 33.41 6.89
N LYS A 184 -31.09 33.23 8.18
CA LYS A 184 -32.09 32.88 9.19
C LYS A 184 -33.23 33.90 9.22
N LYS A 185 -32.91 35.20 9.19
CA LYS A 185 -33.92 36.25 9.30
C LYS A 185 -34.76 36.38 8.04
N LEU A 186 -34.15 36.27 6.86
CA LEU A 186 -34.86 36.20 5.59
C LEU A 186 -35.85 35.02 5.57
N GLY A 187 -35.47 33.84 6.06
CA GLY A 187 -36.39 32.72 6.19
C GLY A 187 -37.52 32.96 7.20
N GLU A 188 -37.24 33.59 8.34
CA GLU A 188 -38.28 34.00 9.31
C GLU A 188 -39.30 34.97 8.72
N MET A 189 -38.88 35.85 7.81
CA MET A 189 -39.74 36.86 7.18
C MET A 189 -40.62 36.26 6.07
N PHE A 190 -40.09 35.35 5.26
CA PHE A 190 -40.85 34.72 4.18
C PHE A 190 -41.82 33.61 4.65
N MET A 191 -41.58 33.00 5.81
CA MET A 191 -42.38 31.86 6.32
C MET A 191 -43.46 32.25 7.33
N GLY A 192 -43.54 33.52 7.74
CA GLY A 192 -44.47 33.97 8.79
C GLY A 192 -44.16 33.38 10.17
N GLN A 193 -44.65 34.03 11.24
CA GLN A 193 -44.31 33.65 12.62
C GLN A 193 -44.78 32.25 13.08
N THR A 194 -45.46 31.47 12.25
CA THR A 194 -46.23 30.31 12.70
C THR A 194 -45.53 28.96 12.60
N ASN A 195 -44.25 28.85 12.17
CA ASN A 195 -43.50 27.60 12.41
C ASN A 195 -41.98 27.78 12.38
N LYS A 196 -41.40 28.14 13.53
CA LYS A 196 -39.95 28.26 13.73
C LYS A 196 -39.20 26.92 13.70
N GLU A 197 -39.90 25.79 13.80
CA GLU A 197 -39.29 24.45 13.91
C GLU A 197 -38.95 23.79 12.55
N ASN A 198 -39.38 24.37 11.43
CA ASN A 198 -39.18 23.82 10.08
C ASN A 198 -38.36 24.73 9.14
N TYR A 199 -37.40 25.48 9.68
CA TYR A 199 -36.47 26.27 8.87
C TYR A 199 -35.50 25.33 8.12
N ASN A 200 -35.67 25.21 6.80
CA ASN A 200 -34.71 24.54 5.92
C ASN A 200 -33.88 25.59 5.14
N PRO A 201 -32.60 25.81 5.48
CA PRO A 201 -31.73 26.77 4.80
C PRO A 201 -31.53 26.50 3.30
N GLN A 202 -31.73 25.26 2.84
CA GLN A 202 -31.66 24.88 1.42
C GLN A 202 -32.82 25.48 0.60
N LYS A 203 -34.01 25.61 1.19
CA LYS A 203 -35.17 26.23 0.52
C LYS A 203 -35.01 27.75 0.38
N ALA A 204 -34.39 28.42 1.35
CA ALA A 204 -34.08 29.86 1.26
C ALA A 204 -32.99 30.14 0.22
N ALA A 205 -31.96 29.29 0.12
CA ALA A 205 -30.94 29.36 -0.92
C ALA A 205 -31.52 29.17 -2.33
N PHE A 206 -32.52 28.28 -2.49
CA PHE A 206 -33.23 28.08 -3.76
C PHE A 206 -33.98 29.33 -4.24
N TRP A 207 -34.70 30.02 -3.35
CA TRP A 207 -35.38 31.29 -3.70
C TRP A 207 -34.39 32.39 -4.13
N LEU A 208 -33.21 32.45 -3.51
CA LEU A 208 -32.13 33.36 -3.92
C LEU A 208 -31.53 32.98 -5.28
N SER A 209 -31.37 31.68 -5.57
CA SER A 209 -30.86 31.21 -6.87
C SER A 209 -31.79 31.52 -8.05
N LEU A 210 -33.12 31.57 -7.82
CA LEU A 210 -34.12 31.97 -8.81
C LEU A 210 -34.14 33.49 -9.06
N SER A 211 -33.51 34.28 -8.21
CA SER A 211 -33.46 35.75 -8.31
C SER A 211 -32.22 36.26 -9.07
N ILE A 212 -31.27 35.37 -9.37
CA ILE A 212 -30.08 35.69 -10.16
C ILE A 212 -30.47 35.61 -11.64
N LYS A 213 -30.42 36.75 -12.34
CA LYS A 213 -30.65 36.83 -13.79
C LYS A 213 -29.60 36.03 -14.55
N ASP A 214 -30.01 35.53 -15.72
CA ASP A 214 -29.39 34.54 -16.63
C ASP A 214 -27.91 34.69 -17.06
N GLU A 215 -27.09 35.55 -16.45
CA GLU A 215 -25.71 35.74 -16.88
C GLU A 215 -24.74 35.06 -15.88
N GLU A 216 -24.29 33.87 -16.30
CA GLU A 216 -23.14 33.10 -15.78
C GLU A 216 -23.28 32.51 -14.36
N ILE A 217 -23.98 31.37 -14.28
CA ILE A 217 -23.81 30.43 -13.16
C ILE A 217 -22.48 29.69 -13.39
N PRO A 218 -21.49 29.78 -12.48
CA PRO A 218 -20.22 29.08 -12.62
C PRO A 218 -20.43 27.55 -12.61
N ASP A 219 -19.69 26.81 -13.46
CA ASP A 219 -19.78 25.34 -13.57
C ASP A 219 -19.62 24.60 -12.23
N CYS A 220 -19.00 25.23 -11.22
CA CYS A 220 -18.83 24.67 -9.88
C CYS A 220 -20.12 24.62 -9.03
N ALA A 221 -21.19 25.32 -9.42
CA ALA A 221 -22.49 25.26 -8.72
C ALA A 221 -23.32 24.00 -9.06
N SER A 222 -22.86 23.18 -10.01
CA SER A 222 -23.54 21.94 -10.42
C SER A 222 -23.49 20.82 -9.36
N TYR A 223 -22.56 20.90 -8.39
CA TYR A 223 -22.32 19.81 -7.43
C TYR A 223 -23.15 19.86 -6.14
N SER A 224 -23.82 20.98 -5.80
CA SER A 224 -24.73 21.01 -4.63
C SER A 224 -26.12 20.43 -4.90
N PHE A 225 -26.35 19.93 -6.11
CA PHE A 225 -27.66 19.45 -6.57
C PHE A 225 -28.01 18.02 -6.14
N GLU A 226 -27.07 17.23 -5.59
CA GLU A 226 -27.37 15.86 -5.15
C GLU A 226 -28.37 15.78 -3.99
N SER A 227 -28.48 16.84 -3.19
CA SER A 227 -29.48 16.96 -2.12
C SER A 227 -30.76 17.67 -2.55
N TRP A 228 -30.77 18.30 -3.73
CA TRP A 228 -31.97 18.92 -4.26
C TRP A 228 -32.92 17.81 -4.70
N ARG A 229 -34.14 17.84 -4.17
CA ARG A 229 -35.23 16.96 -4.60
C ARG A 229 -36.17 17.78 -5.48
N PRO A 230 -35.85 17.94 -6.77
CA PRO A 230 -36.64 18.76 -7.68
C PRO A 230 -38.09 18.28 -7.76
N GLU A 231 -38.34 16.97 -7.65
CA GLU A 231 -39.70 16.42 -7.59
C GLU A 231 -40.49 16.89 -6.36
N GLU A 232 -39.88 16.86 -5.17
CA GLU A 232 -40.52 17.35 -3.93
C GLU A 232 -40.70 18.87 -3.95
N THR A 233 -39.78 19.59 -4.59
CA THR A 233 -39.86 21.05 -4.77
C THR A 233 -40.99 21.41 -5.71
N LEU A 234 -41.11 20.71 -6.84
CA LEU A 234 -42.17 20.92 -7.82
C LEU A 234 -43.55 20.62 -7.22
N LYS A 235 -43.65 19.50 -6.49
CA LYS A 235 -44.86 19.10 -5.75
C LYS A 235 -45.24 20.13 -4.69
N SER A 236 -44.27 20.68 -3.96
CA SER A 236 -44.51 21.73 -2.95
C SER A 236 -45.00 23.03 -3.59
N LEU A 237 -44.46 23.42 -4.74
CA LEU A 237 -44.88 24.62 -5.47
C LEU A 237 -46.27 24.47 -6.10
N GLN A 238 -46.61 23.29 -6.62
CA GLN A 238 -47.97 22.98 -7.08
C GLN A 238 -48.96 23.00 -5.92
N GLN A 239 -48.63 22.40 -4.78
CA GLN A 239 -49.47 22.46 -3.57
C GLN A 239 -49.68 23.91 -3.09
N LEU A 240 -48.64 24.76 -3.15
CA LEU A 240 -48.76 26.17 -2.79
C LEU A 240 -49.68 26.95 -3.75
N ARG A 241 -49.56 26.69 -5.06
CA ARG A 241 -50.45 27.29 -6.07
C ARG A 241 -51.91 26.94 -5.79
N ASP A 242 -52.18 25.66 -5.52
CA ASP A 242 -53.53 25.16 -5.32
C ASP A 242 -54.12 25.62 -3.96
N ALA A 243 -53.27 25.87 -2.95
CA ALA A 243 -53.69 26.33 -1.61
C ALA A 243 -53.97 27.84 -1.50
N CYS A 244 -53.49 28.66 -2.45
CA CYS A 244 -53.63 30.12 -2.41
C CYS A 244 -54.41 30.69 -3.62
N PRO A 245 -55.66 30.24 -3.89
CA PRO A 245 -56.39 30.62 -5.09
C PRO A 245 -56.82 32.10 -5.12
N GLN A 246 -56.76 32.81 -3.99
CA GLN A 246 -57.21 34.21 -3.88
C GLN A 246 -56.07 35.24 -3.99
N ASN A 247 -54.83 34.79 -4.16
CA ASN A 247 -53.70 35.70 -4.34
C ASN A 247 -53.25 35.68 -5.81
N ASP A 248 -53.83 36.57 -6.61
CA ASP A 248 -53.59 36.66 -8.06
C ASP A 248 -52.10 36.85 -8.40
N GLU A 249 -51.34 37.51 -7.55
CA GLU A 249 -49.90 37.74 -7.76
C GLU A 249 -49.10 36.44 -7.60
N VAL A 250 -49.37 35.67 -6.55
CA VAL A 250 -48.74 34.36 -6.32
C VAL A 250 -49.11 33.37 -7.41
N VAL A 251 -50.39 33.35 -7.82
CA VAL A 251 -50.88 32.46 -8.89
C VAL A 251 -50.23 32.81 -10.22
N ASN A 252 -50.09 34.11 -10.55
CA ASN A 252 -49.43 34.54 -11.79
C ASN A 252 -47.95 34.17 -11.81
N ILE A 253 -47.22 34.38 -10.71
CA ILE A 253 -45.81 34.01 -10.59
C ILE A 253 -45.63 32.49 -10.74
N LEU A 254 -46.40 31.69 -9.98
CA LEU A 254 -46.29 30.23 -10.05
C LEU A 254 -46.70 29.67 -11.43
N SER A 255 -47.65 30.30 -12.11
CA SER A 255 -48.06 29.91 -13.47
C SER A 255 -46.97 30.16 -14.52
N GLN A 256 -46.10 31.14 -14.30
CA GLN A 256 -44.94 31.40 -15.18
C GLN A 256 -43.74 30.50 -14.84
N VAL A 257 -43.51 30.23 -13.55
CA VAL A 257 -42.30 29.52 -13.07
C VAL A 257 -42.44 28.00 -13.15
N LEU A 258 -43.61 27.43 -12.86
CA LEU A 258 -43.81 25.98 -12.83
C LEU A 258 -43.46 25.28 -14.17
N PRO A 259 -43.91 25.76 -15.35
CA PRO A 259 -43.57 25.11 -16.63
C PRO A 259 -42.07 25.13 -16.93
N GLN A 260 -41.36 26.18 -16.51
CA GLN A 260 -39.91 26.27 -16.68
C GLN A 260 -39.17 25.28 -15.78
N LEU A 261 -39.61 25.14 -14.52
CA LEU A 261 -39.06 24.16 -13.60
C LEU A 261 -39.36 22.72 -14.04
N GLU A 262 -40.55 22.44 -14.56
CA GLU A 262 -40.91 21.13 -15.12
C GLU A 262 -40.01 20.76 -16.30
N THR A 263 -39.78 21.72 -17.21
CA THR A 263 -38.89 21.54 -18.37
C THR A 263 -37.46 21.26 -17.92
N ARG A 264 -36.92 22.05 -16.98
CA ARG A 264 -35.57 21.85 -16.44
C ARG A 264 -35.44 20.52 -15.69
N TYR A 265 -36.44 20.12 -14.92
CA TYR A 265 -36.45 18.82 -14.24
C TYR A 265 -36.44 17.66 -15.23
N LYS A 266 -37.23 17.75 -16.31
CA LYS A 266 -37.23 16.75 -17.38
C LYS A 266 -35.86 16.62 -18.04
N MET A 267 -35.24 17.74 -18.40
CA MET A 267 -33.87 17.75 -18.97
C MET A 267 -32.84 17.16 -17.99
N TRP A 268 -32.96 17.45 -16.69
CA TRP A 268 -32.10 16.88 -15.67
C TRP A 268 -32.25 15.37 -15.54
N CYS A 269 -33.49 14.85 -15.58
CA CYS A 269 -33.75 13.41 -15.56
C CYS A 269 -33.17 12.70 -16.79
N GLU A 270 -33.37 13.27 -17.99
CA GLU A 270 -32.81 12.74 -19.24
C GLU A 270 -31.26 12.73 -19.21
N SER A 271 -30.65 13.82 -18.73
CA SER A 271 -29.20 13.93 -18.54
C SER A 271 -28.67 12.90 -17.53
N LYS A 272 -29.39 12.66 -16.43
CA LYS A 272 -28.99 11.68 -15.40
C LYS A 272 -28.97 10.26 -15.94
N GLU A 273 -29.96 9.88 -16.75
CA GLU A 273 -29.98 8.56 -17.40
C GLU A 273 -28.87 8.44 -18.47
N GLU A 274 -28.57 9.52 -19.20
CA GLU A 274 -27.43 9.54 -20.12
C GLU A 274 -26.08 9.38 -19.40
N ILE A 275 -25.90 10.05 -18.25
CA ILE A 275 -24.70 9.94 -17.42
C ILE A 275 -24.54 8.51 -16.90
N LYS A 276 -25.61 7.91 -16.35
CA LYS A 276 -25.60 6.51 -15.89
C LYS A 276 -25.26 5.53 -17.02
N ALA A 277 -25.80 5.75 -18.22
CA ALA A 277 -25.50 4.93 -19.39
C ALA A 277 -24.03 5.05 -19.80
N LYS A 278 -23.46 6.27 -19.77
CA LYS A 278 -22.04 6.52 -20.04
C LYS A 278 -21.13 5.91 -18.96
N GLU A 279 -21.52 5.96 -17.69
CA GLU A 279 -20.79 5.32 -16.60
C GLU A 279 -20.80 3.79 -16.73
N LYS A 280 -21.97 3.20 -16.96
CA LYS A 280 -22.10 1.76 -17.20
C LYS A 280 -21.22 1.30 -18.37
N LYS A 281 -21.21 2.05 -19.48
CA LYS A 281 -20.34 1.78 -20.63
C LYS A 281 -18.86 1.86 -20.27
N ARG A 282 -18.44 2.88 -19.52
CA ARG A 282 -17.06 3.03 -19.04
C ARG A 282 -16.65 1.89 -18.11
N ASP A 283 -17.54 1.41 -17.26
CA ASP A 283 -17.29 0.27 -16.37
C ASP A 283 -17.22 -1.06 -17.13
N GLU A 284 -17.98 -1.24 -18.21
CA GLU A 284 -17.88 -2.40 -19.11
C GLU A 284 -16.54 -2.38 -19.88
N GLU A 285 -16.13 -1.23 -20.41
CA GLU A 285 -14.83 -1.05 -21.07
C GLU A 285 -13.66 -1.28 -20.11
N ARG A 286 -13.75 -0.79 -18.86
CA ARG A 286 -12.73 -1.04 -17.82
C ARG A 286 -12.61 -2.52 -17.50
N ARG A 287 -13.74 -3.22 -17.30
CA ARG A 287 -13.75 -4.67 -17.04
C ARG A 287 -13.16 -5.47 -18.20
N ALA A 288 -13.51 -5.13 -19.44
CA ALA A 288 -12.94 -5.77 -20.63
C ALA A 288 -11.42 -5.55 -20.75
N LYS A 289 -10.94 -4.35 -20.39
CA LYS A 289 -9.50 -4.05 -20.35
C LYS A 289 -8.78 -4.85 -19.27
N GLU A 290 -9.31 -4.90 -18.05
CA GLU A 290 -8.76 -5.68 -16.93
C GLU A 290 -8.71 -7.18 -17.24
N GLU A 291 -9.74 -7.72 -17.91
CA GLU A 291 -9.78 -9.12 -18.32
C GLU A 291 -8.70 -9.43 -19.37
N LYS A 292 -8.51 -8.53 -20.35
CA LYS A 292 -7.45 -8.64 -21.35
C LYS A 292 -6.06 -8.61 -20.71
N GLU A 293 -5.79 -7.65 -19.81
CA GLU A 293 -4.52 -7.55 -19.09
C GLU A 293 -4.26 -8.80 -18.22
N ARG A 294 -5.30 -9.34 -17.58
CA ARG A 294 -5.21 -10.58 -16.81
C ARG A 294 -4.87 -11.78 -17.70
N ALA A 295 -5.45 -11.86 -18.90
CA ALA A 295 -5.14 -12.91 -19.87
C ALA A 295 -3.70 -12.81 -20.39
N GLU A 296 -3.23 -11.60 -20.71
CA GLU A 296 -1.84 -11.35 -21.14
C GLU A 296 -0.84 -11.71 -20.03
N ARG A 297 -1.13 -11.37 -18.77
CA ARG A 297 -0.28 -11.74 -17.63
C ARG A 297 -0.19 -13.25 -17.45
N LYS A 298 -1.33 -13.96 -17.51
CA LYS A 298 -1.34 -15.44 -17.44
C LYS A 298 -0.54 -16.08 -18.57
N ALA A 299 -0.69 -15.58 -19.80
CA ALA A 299 0.07 -16.08 -20.96
C ALA A 299 1.59 -15.84 -20.79
N LYS A 300 1.98 -14.69 -20.22
CA LYS A 300 3.38 -14.38 -19.91
C LYS A 300 3.94 -15.32 -18.83
N GLU A 301 3.22 -15.51 -17.73
CA GLU A 301 3.61 -16.42 -16.64
C GLU A 301 3.76 -17.87 -17.13
N GLU A 302 2.84 -18.33 -18.00
CA GLU A 302 2.92 -19.67 -18.59
C GLU A 302 4.16 -19.82 -19.48
N LYS A 303 4.48 -18.80 -20.30
CA LYS A 303 5.69 -18.77 -21.11
C LYS A 303 6.96 -18.80 -20.26
N GLU A 304 7.05 -17.98 -19.21
CA GLU A 304 8.20 -17.97 -18.29
C GLU A 304 8.36 -19.31 -17.56
N ARG A 305 7.24 -19.95 -17.18
CA ARG A 305 7.26 -21.29 -16.56
C ARG A 305 7.76 -22.35 -17.53
N ALA A 306 7.38 -22.29 -18.81
CA ALA A 306 7.86 -23.19 -19.84
C ALA A 306 9.36 -23.01 -20.11
N GLU A 307 9.84 -21.76 -20.19
CA GLU A 307 11.27 -21.45 -20.34
C GLU A 307 12.11 -21.94 -19.15
N ARG A 308 11.61 -21.78 -17.92
CA ARG A 308 12.28 -22.29 -16.72
C ARG A 308 12.40 -23.82 -16.73
N LYS A 309 11.32 -24.53 -17.08
CA LYS A 309 11.34 -26.00 -17.20
C LYS A 309 12.33 -26.46 -18.27
N ALA A 310 12.35 -25.81 -19.43
CA ALA A 310 13.30 -26.14 -20.51
C ALA A 310 14.76 -25.91 -20.08
N LYS A 311 15.02 -24.85 -19.29
CA LYS A 311 16.36 -24.59 -18.73
C LYS A 311 16.77 -25.65 -17.71
N GLU A 312 15.90 -26.02 -16.78
CA GLU A 312 16.15 -27.06 -15.77
C GLU A 312 16.42 -28.42 -16.41
N GLU A 313 15.68 -28.78 -17.47
CA GLU A 313 15.89 -30.01 -18.23
C GLU A 313 17.25 -30.02 -18.94
N LYS A 314 17.64 -28.90 -19.56
CA LYS A 314 18.96 -28.74 -20.18
C LYS A 314 20.10 -28.87 -19.17
N GLU A 315 19.96 -28.25 -17.99
CA GLU A 315 20.94 -28.37 -16.91
C GLU A 315 21.05 -29.80 -16.36
N ARG A 316 19.91 -30.52 -16.26
CA ARG A 316 19.89 -31.93 -15.86
C ARG A 316 20.63 -32.80 -16.89
N ALA A 317 20.34 -32.64 -18.18
CA ALA A 317 21.02 -33.37 -19.25
C ALA A 317 22.53 -33.09 -19.27
N GLU A 318 22.96 -31.84 -19.00
CA GLU A 318 24.38 -31.51 -18.90
C GLU A 318 25.05 -32.18 -17.68
N LYS A 319 24.37 -32.22 -16.52
CA LYS A 319 24.86 -32.92 -15.33
C LYS A 319 24.99 -34.42 -15.58
N GLU A 320 24.00 -35.05 -16.21
CA GLU A 320 24.04 -36.47 -16.57
C GLU A 320 25.20 -36.78 -17.54
N LYS A 321 25.43 -35.91 -18.54
CA LYS A 321 26.57 -36.05 -19.45
C LYS A 321 27.92 -35.92 -18.74
N LYS A 322 28.04 -34.97 -17.80
CA LYS A 322 29.24 -34.81 -16.96
C LYS A 322 29.47 -36.04 -16.09
N GLN A 323 28.42 -36.55 -15.43
CA GLN A 323 28.50 -37.75 -14.61
C GLN A 323 28.92 -38.97 -15.44
N ALA A 324 28.32 -39.17 -16.62
CA ALA A 324 28.70 -40.26 -17.52
C ALA A 324 30.18 -40.17 -17.97
N THR A 325 30.71 -38.96 -18.16
CA THR A 325 32.13 -38.75 -18.48
C THR A 325 33.02 -39.11 -17.30
N ILE A 326 32.65 -38.69 -16.08
CA ILE A 326 33.34 -39.04 -14.84
C ILE A 326 33.37 -40.56 -14.66
N ASP A 327 32.24 -41.24 -14.82
CA ASP A 327 32.12 -42.69 -14.67
C ASP A 327 32.97 -43.44 -15.71
N ALA A 328 33.03 -42.94 -16.95
CA ALA A 328 33.88 -43.49 -18.00
C ALA A 328 35.39 -43.34 -17.67
N ASP A 329 35.81 -42.19 -17.17
CA ASP A 329 37.19 -41.95 -16.74
C ASP A 329 37.56 -42.85 -15.54
N PHE A 330 36.67 -42.97 -14.56
CA PHE A 330 36.84 -43.88 -13.43
C PHE A 330 37.00 -45.33 -13.91
N LYS A 331 36.21 -45.76 -14.87
CA LYS A 331 36.33 -47.10 -15.48
C LYS A 331 37.69 -47.31 -16.14
N LEU A 332 38.17 -46.34 -16.93
CA LEU A 332 39.48 -46.42 -17.59
C LEU A 332 40.64 -46.51 -16.59
N ILE A 333 40.59 -45.70 -15.52
CA ILE A 333 41.57 -45.76 -14.42
C ILE A 333 41.50 -47.13 -13.73
N ARG A 334 40.28 -47.62 -13.46
CA ARG A 334 40.06 -48.93 -12.86
C ARG A 334 40.69 -50.05 -13.69
N ASP A 335 40.44 -50.07 -15.00
CA ASP A 335 40.96 -51.09 -15.91
C ASP A 335 42.49 -51.03 -16.07
N ALA A 336 43.09 -49.83 -16.05
CA ALA A 336 44.54 -49.67 -16.07
C ALA A 336 45.20 -50.23 -14.80
N GLU A 337 44.61 -49.98 -13.64
CA GLU A 337 45.14 -50.43 -12.36
C GLU A 337 44.96 -51.95 -12.16
N VAL A 338 43.84 -52.52 -12.59
CA VAL A 338 43.65 -53.98 -12.64
C VAL A 338 44.75 -54.65 -13.47
N ARG A 339 45.11 -54.08 -14.62
CA ARG A 339 46.23 -54.57 -15.44
C ARG A 339 47.58 -54.47 -14.70
N ARG A 340 47.84 -53.36 -14.00
CA ARG A 340 49.06 -53.18 -13.18
C ARG A 340 49.15 -54.24 -12.07
N CYS A 341 48.07 -54.45 -11.33
CA CYS A 341 48.02 -55.43 -10.24
C CYS A 341 48.26 -56.87 -10.75
N ASN A 342 47.61 -57.25 -11.85
CA ASN A 342 47.81 -58.55 -12.48
C ASN A 342 49.26 -58.80 -12.92
N ALA A 343 49.95 -57.74 -13.40
CA ALA A 343 51.35 -57.82 -13.79
C ALA A 343 52.28 -58.03 -12.58
N ILE A 344 52.00 -57.40 -11.44
CA ILE A 344 52.79 -57.55 -10.20
C ILE A 344 52.62 -58.96 -9.61
N ASN A 345 51.40 -59.50 -9.61
CA ASN A 345 51.09 -60.80 -8.99
C ASN A 345 51.43 -62.02 -9.86
N GLY A 346 52.21 -61.84 -10.93
CA GLY A 346 52.70 -62.94 -11.77
C GLY A 346 51.61 -63.76 -12.45
N GLY A 347 50.41 -63.21 -12.64
CA GLY A 347 49.29 -63.92 -13.28
C GLY A 347 48.62 -65.00 -12.43
N THR A 348 49.04 -65.20 -11.18
CA THR A 348 48.32 -66.08 -10.24
C THR A 348 47.00 -65.42 -9.86
N LYS A 349 45.90 -65.87 -10.49
CA LYS A 349 44.54 -65.45 -10.15
C LYS A 349 44.31 -65.66 -8.65
N VAL A 350 44.30 -64.58 -7.88
CA VAL A 350 43.75 -64.59 -6.53
C VAL A 350 42.23 -64.57 -6.70
N ILE A 351 41.62 -65.76 -6.63
CA ILE A 351 40.19 -65.99 -6.90
C ILE A 351 39.32 -65.54 -5.72
N SER A 352 39.87 -65.47 -4.50
CA SER A 352 39.23 -64.78 -3.39
C SER A 352 39.53 -63.29 -3.50
N GLY A 353 38.57 -62.41 -3.22
CA GLY A 353 38.78 -60.96 -3.15
C GLY A 353 39.74 -60.49 -2.03
N ASP A 354 40.63 -61.36 -1.59
CA ASP A 354 41.61 -61.13 -0.55
C ASP A 354 42.96 -60.94 -1.22
N CYS A 355 43.35 -59.68 -1.41
CA CYS A 355 44.70 -59.32 -1.80
C CYS A 355 45.69 -59.93 -0.78
N LEU A 356 46.30 -61.08 -1.13
CA LEU A 356 47.12 -61.88 -0.21
C LEU A 356 48.29 -61.03 0.33
N ASN A 357 48.18 -60.56 1.59
CA ASN A 357 49.16 -60.15 2.64
C ASN A 357 50.57 -59.60 2.29
N TYR A 358 50.98 -59.49 1.03
CA TYR A 358 52.26 -58.97 0.57
C TYR A 358 52.18 -57.54 0.07
N CYS A 359 50.97 -56.99 -0.09
CA CYS A 359 50.78 -55.55 -0.12
C CYS A 359 51.24 -55.00 1.24
N SER A 360 52.35 -54.24 1.26
CA SER A 360 52.77 -53.52 2.46
C SER A 360 51.57 -52.75 3.04
N ARG A 361 51.51 -52.55 4.36
CA ARG A 361 50.42 -51.82 5.05
C ARG A 361 50.05 -50.48 4.39
N SER A 362 50.98 -49.87 3.65
CA SER A 362 50.81 -48.64 2.86
C SER A 362 50.08 -48.81 1.50
N SER A 363 49.77 -50.04 1.08
CA SER A 363 49.18 -50.37 -0.23
C SER A 363 47.84 -51.11 -0.14
N TRP A 364 47.35 -51.41 1.07
CA TRP A 364 46.07 -52.10 1.30
C TRP A 364 44.86 -51.30 0.81
N ASP A 365 44.85 -49.97 1.01
CA ASP A 365 43.75 -49.10 0.58
C ASP A 365 43.59 -49.06 -0.95
N TYR A 366 44.67 -49.33 -1.70
CA TYR A 366 44.63 -49.43 -3.15
C TYR A 366 44.11 -50.77 -3.66
N CYS A 367 44.04 -51.81 -2.83
CA CYS A 367 43.59 -53.13 -3.30
C CYS A 367 42.10 -53.37 -3.00
N THR A 368 41.58 -52.87 -1.87
CA THR A 368 40.18 -53.05 -1.44
C THR A 368 39.15 -52.39 -2.35
N TYR A 369 39.45 -51.24 -2.96
CA TYR A 369 38.55 -50.58 -3.93
C TYR A 369 38.33 -51.36 -5.24
N TYR A 370 39.23 -52.30 -5.56
CA TYR A 370 39.33 -52.83 -6.93
C TYR A 370 38.63 -54.18 -7.12
N HIS A 371 38.25 -54.87 -6.05
CA HIS A 371 37.45 -56.08 -6.14
C HIS A 371 35.98 -55.77 -6.47
N PRO A 372 35.32 -56.53 -7.37
CA PRO A 372 33.89 -56.38 -7.62
C PRO A 372 33.11 -56.63 -6.31
N GLY A 373 32.26 -55.67 -5.90
CA GLY A 373 31.50 -55.70 -4.64
C GLY A 373 31.96 -54.71 -3.56
N ASN A 374 33.09 -54.02 -3.75
CA ASN A 374 33.52 -52.91 -2.90
C ASN A 374 33.44 -51.57 -3.66
N ASP A 375 32.39 -50.80 -3.39
CA ASP A 375 32.08 -49.56 -4.15
C ASP A 375 32.68 -48.28 -3.54
N LEU A 376 33.47 -48.38 -2.46
CA LEU A 376 33.99 -47.21 -1.76
C LEU A 376 35.34 -46.76 -2.34
N PRO A 377 35.44 -45.56 -2.95
CA PRO A 377 36.69 -45.03 -3.45
C PRO A 377 37.79 -45.06 -2.38
N PRO A 378 39.05 -45.29 -2.79
CA PRO A 378 40.13 -45.49 -1.86
C PRO A 378 40.21 -44.24 -0.97
N HIS A 379 40.27 -44.44 0.33
CA HIS A 379 40.31 -43.34 1.28
C HIS A 379 41.63 -42.58 1.12
N CYS A 380 41.59 -41.25 1.19
CA CYS A 380 42.84 -40.53 1.27
C CYS A 380 43.48 -40.85 2.62
N MET A 381 44.70 -41.40 2.60
CA MET A 381 45.47 -41.71 3.82
C MET A 381 45.67 -40.46 4.70
N PHE A 382 45.67 -39.27 4.10
CA PHE A 382 45.78 -37.99 4.78
C PHE A 382 44.45 -37.42 5.28
N GLY A 383 43.30 -37.98 4.84
CA GLY A 383 41.96 -37.56 5.24
C GLY A 383 41.76 -36.05 5.14
N ALA A 384 41.27 -35.44 6.22
CA ALA A 384 41.09 -33.99 6.34
C ALA A 384 42.40 -33.17 6.22
N SER A 385 43.56 -33.80 6.42
CA SER A 385 44.89 -33.18 6.31
C SER A 385 45.47 -33.26 4.89
N CYS A 386 44.70 -33.74 3.91
CA CYS A 386 45.15 -33.85 2.53
C CYS A 386 45.47 -32.48 1.92
N ARG A 387 46.73 -32.29 1.50
CA ARG A 387 47.22 -31.04 0.91
C ARG A 387 46.50 -30.65 -0.40
N TYR A 388 45.91 -31.63 -1.08
CA TYR A 388 45.19 -31.45 -2.33
C TYR A 388 43.69 -31.14 -2.15
N LYS A 389 43.15 -31.25 -0.92
CA LYS A 389 41.75 -30.96 -0.57
C LYS A 389 40.75 -31.40 -1.66
N GLU A 390 40.06 -30.46 -2.29
CA GLU A 390 39.01 -30.68 -3.31
C GLU A 390 39.54 -31.25 -4.63
N SER A 391 40.84 -31.17 -4.89
CA SER A 391 41.49 -31.78 -6.06
C SER A 391 42.01 -33.20 -5.81
N CYS A 392 41.84 -33.72 -4.58
CA CYS A 392 42.21 -35.08 -4.25
C CYS A 392 41.21 -36.08 -4.85
N ARG A 393 41.70 -37.04 -5.63
CA ARG A 393 40.87 -38.08 -6.27
C ARG A 393 40.44 -39.21 -5.32
N PHE A 394 40.74 -39.10 -4.03
CA PHE A 394 40.52 -40.12 -3.00
C PHE A 394 39.44 -39.67 -2.01
N ASN A 395 38.69 -40.62 -1.46
CA ASN A 395 37.55 -40.32 -0.59
C ASN A 395 38.03 -39.74 0.75
N HIS A 396 37.62 -38.51 1.09
CA HIS A 396 37.94 -37.84 2.36
C HIS A 396 36.83 -38.09 3.39
N LEU A 397 36.45 -39.34 3.64
CA LEU A 397 35.50 -39.61 4.71
C LEU A 397 36.07 -39.09 6.05
N PRO A 398 35.28 -38.35 6.84
CA PRO A 398 35.75 -37.80 8.10
C PRO A 398 36.23 -38.93 9.01
N ARG A 399 37.42 -38.76 9.62
CA ARG A 399 37.93 -39.72 10.60
C ARG A 399 36.90 -39.86 11.71
N LYS A 400 36.44 -41.09 11.99
CA LYS A 400 35.63 -41.37 13.19
C LYS A 400 36.33 -40.73 14.40
N PRO A 401 35.63 -39.93 15.23
CA PRO A 401 36.24 -39.28 16.39
C PRO A 401 36.87 -40.35 17.30
N ALA A 402 38.09 -40.08 17.76
CA ALA A 402 38.95 -41.03 18.49
C ALA A 402 38.47 -41.35 19.93
N SER A 403 37.23 -41.03 20.28
CA SER A 403 36.68 -41.15 21.63
C SER A 403 35.60 -42.23 21.74
N LEU A 404 35.94 -43.47 21.40
CA LEU A 404 35.26 -44.65 21.94
C LEU A 404 36.34 -45.62 22.38
N SER A 405 36.71 -45.51 23.66
CA SER A 405 37.67 -46.39 24.31
C SER A 405 37.10 -47.81 24.39
N SER A 406 37.99 -48.78 24.20
CA SER A 406 37.75 -50.23 24.21
C SER A 406 37.39 -50.83 25.58
N SER A 407 36.79 -50.07 26.50
CA SER A 407 36.50 -50.51 27.88
C SER A 407 35.03 -50.83 28.16
N GLN A 408 34.17 -50.97 27.14
CA GLN A 408 32.74 -51.30 27.32
C GLN A 408 32.30 -52.55 26.53
N TYR A 409 33.20 -53.52 26.36
CA TYR A 409 32.79 -54.88 25.97
C TYR A 409 32.89 -55.83 27.16
N GLY A 410 31.90 -55.71 28.04
CA GLY A 410 31.55 -56.72 29.03
C GLY A 410 30.13 -57.22 28.77
N THR A 411 30.01 -58.53 28.57
CA THR A 411 28.82 -59.39 28.56
C THR A 411 27.79 -59.26 27.42
N SER A 412 27.97 -60.18 26.45
CA SER A 412 26.94 -61.02 25.81
C SER A 412 25.46 -60.63 25.98
N HIS A 413 24.85 -60.08 24.93
CA HIS A 413 23.65 -60.57 24.24
C HIS A 413 23.13 -59.50 23.26
N GLY A 414 22.73 -59.94 22.07
CA GLY A 414 21.91 -59.16 21.15
C GLY A 414 22.62 -58.68 19.89
N ILE A 415 22.42 -59.43 18.80
CA ILE A 415 22.55 -58.94 17.43
C ILE A 415 21.68 -57.69 17.30
N ARG A 416 22.28 -56.50 17.17
CA ARG A 416 21.60 -55.31 16.66
C ARG A 416 22.22 -54.95 15.32
N HIS A 417 21.44 -55.15 14.28
CA HIS A 417 21.66 -54.54 12.97
C HIS A 417 21.75 -53.02 13.15
N TYR A 418 22.90 -52.44 12.82
CA TYR A 418 22.97 -51.02 12.52
C TYR A 418 22.30 -50.82 11.16
N GLY A 419 21.02 -50.47 11.18
CA GLY A 419 20.30 -50.00 10.02
C GLY A 419 20.92 -48.69 9.54
N PHE A 420 21.46 -48.70 8.33
CA PHE A 420 21.67 -47.49 7.56
C PHE A 420 20.32 -46.77 7.46
N GLY A 421 20.30 -45.50 7.88
CA GLY A 421 19.18 -44.60 7.63
C GLY A 421 19.04 -44.39 6.13
N TYR A 422 18.29 -45.27 5.48
CA TYR A 422 17.58 -44.90 4.26
C TYR A 422 16.64 -43.77 4.65
N LYS A 423 16.85 -42.59 4.06
CA LYS A 423 15.76 -41.62 3.90
C LYS A 423 14.62 -42.38 3.22
N GLN A 424 13.59 -42.72 3.99
CA GLN A 424 12.29 -43.04 3.42
C GLN A 424 11.88 -41.78 2.65
N ASN A 425 11.88 -41.88 1.33
CA ASN A 425 11.01 -41.07 0.52
C ASN A 425 9.59 -41.33 1.05
N CYS A 426 8.99 -40.32 1.67
CA CYS A 426 7.55 -40.27 1.78
C CYS A 426 7.01 -40.18 0.35
N THR A 427 6.69 -41.34 -0.23
CA THR A 427 5.72 -41.42 -1.31
C THR A 427 4.37 -41.14 -0.66
N CYS A 428 3.96 -39.88 -0.65
CA CYS A 428 2.55 -39.57 -0.59
C CYS A 428 1.95 -40.17 -1.87
N ASN A 429 1.20 -41.26 -1.72
CA ASN A 429 0.35 -41.76 -2.78
C ASN A 429 -0.69 -40.69 -3.07
N ASP A 430 -0.63 -40.15 -4.28
CA ASP A 430 -1.71 -39.39 -4.92
C ASP A 430 -2.87 -40.33 -5.23
N ASN A 431 -3.62 -40.78 -4.22
CA ASN A 431 -4.97 -41.33 -4.39
C ASN A 431 -5.74 -41.17 -3.09
N ASP A 432 -6.96 -40.65 -3.23
CA ASP A 432 -7.97 -40.37 -2.19
C ASP A 432 -7.81 -39.04 -1.44
N CYS A 433 -7.83 -37.95 -2.20
CA CYS A 433 -8.47 -36.71 -1.77
C CYS A 433 -9.72 -36.49 -2.62
N SER A 434 -10.77 -37.28 -2.37
CA SER A 434 -12.11 -36.87 -2.77
C SER A 434 -12.51 -35.71 -1.86
N TYR A 435 -12.44 -34.49 -2.41
CA TYR A 435 -13.22 -33.36 -1.94
C TYR A 435 -14.70 -33.78 -2.00
N ASP A 436 -15.28 -34.09 -0.85
CA ASP A 436 -16.72 -34.12 -0.69
C ASP A 436 -17.08 -32.75 -0.11
N ASP A 437 -17.60 -31.89 -0.99
CA ASP A 437 -18.26 -30.64 -0.63
C ASP A 437 -19.57 -31.00 0.09
N SER A 438 -19.53 -31.01 1.42
CA SER A 438 -20.75 -30.89 2.19
C SER A 438 -20.53 -29.92 3.34
N ASP A 439 -21.28 -28.83 3.24
CA ASP A 439 -21.45 -27.75 4.19
C ASP A 439 -21.71 -28.20 5.64
N ASP A 440 -21.47 -27.24 6.55
CA ASP A 440 -21.99 -27.15 7.90
C ASP A 440 -21.43 -28.13 8.95
N ASP A 441 -20.43 -27.66 9.72
CA ASP A 441 -20.58 -27.57 11.18
C ASP A 441 -19.40 -26.85 11.84
N TYR A 442 -19.67 -25.61 12.27
CA TYR A 442 -18.86 -24.88 13.24
C TYR A 442 -18.89 -25.64 14.58
N ARG A 443 -17.83 -26.41 14.88
CA ARG A 443 -17.56 -26.86 16.25
C ARG A 443 -16.39 -26.10 16.85
N ASP A 444 -16.82 -25.15 17.67
CA ASP A 444 -16.12 -24.49 18.74
C ASP A 444 -15.38 -25.50 19.63
N CYS A 445 -14.06 -25.63 19.44
CA CYS A 445 -13.16 -26.29 20.39
C CYS A 445 -12.33 -25.21 21.10
N GLY A 446 -12.88 -24.75 22.21
CA GLY A 446 -12.20 -23.89 23.17
C GLY A 446 -10.94 -24.56 23.72
N TYR A 447 -9.78 -24.08 23.26
CA TYR A 447 -8.57 -23.99 24.04
C TYR A 447 -8.04 -22.58 23.87
N GLY A 448 -8.13 -21.80 24.96
CA GLY A 448 -7.54 -20.48 25.02
C GLY A 448 -6.02 -20.60 24.87
N CYS A 449 -5.51 -20.02 23.80
CA CYS A 449 -4.11 -19.66 23.68
C CYS A 449 -4.02 -18.17 24.01
N ASP A 450 -3.37 -17.87 25.14
CA ASP A 450 -2.96 -16.52 25.49
C ASP A 450 -2.12 -15.94 24.35
N GLU A 451 -2.55 -14.77 23.89
CA GLU A 451 -1.80 -13.89 23.01
C GLU A 451 -0.60 -13.33 23.80
N SER A 452 0.58 -13.86 23.53
CA SER A 452 1.84 -13.17 23.79
C SER A 452 2.56 -12.94 22.47
N ASP A 453 2.37 -11.74 21.93
CA ASP A 453 3.18 -11.16 20.86
C ASP A 453 4.61 -10.93 21.38
N ASP A 454 5.54 -11.79 20.98
CA ASP A 454 6.99 -11.52 21.05
C ASP A 454 7.67 -12.18 19.83
N GLU A 455 7.67 -11.46 18.71
CA GLU A 455 8.55 -11.71 17.56
C GLU A 455 10.00 -11.30 17.95
N TYR A 456 10.85 -12.29 18.24
CA TYR A 456 12.30 -12.15 18.09
C TYR A 456 12.83 -13.31 17.24
N ASP A 457 13.22 -12.97 16.01
CA ASP A 457 13.88 -13.85 15.07
C ASP A 457 15.26 -14.31 15.56
N ASP A 458 15.41 -15.61 15.75
CA ASP A 458 16.66 -16.29 16.05
C ASP A 458 17.60 -16.31 14.83
N TYR A 459 18.74 -15.63 14.96
CA TYR A 459 19.88 -15.79 14.05
C TYR A 459 20.63 -17.10 14.35
N CYS A 460 20.38 -18.14 13.55
CA CYS A 460 21.25 -19.31 13.49
C CYS A 460 22.55 -18.97 12.74
N TYR A 461 23.65 -18.71 13.47
CA TYR A 461 25.00 -18.81 12.93
C TYR A 461 25.46 -20.27 12.95
N ALA A 462 25.77 -20.82 11.78
CA ALA A 462 26.49 -22.09 11.64
C ALA A 462 28.00 -21.84 11.85
N TYR A 463 28.59 -22.58 12.79
CA TYR A 463 30.04 -22.80 12.92
C TYR A 463 30.37 -24.26 12.60
#